data_AF-A0A4Q4WUK9-F1
#
_entry.id   AF-A0A4Q4WUK9-F1
#
_cell.length_a   1.000
_cell.length_b   1.000
_cell.length_c   1.000
_cell.angle_alpha   90.00
_cell.angle_beta   90.00
_cell.angle_gamma   90.00
#
_symmetry.space_group_name_H-M   'P 1'
#
loop_
_entity.id
_entity.type
_entity.pdbx_description
1 polymer ?
#
loop_
_entity_poly.entity_id
_entity_poly.type
_entity_poly.pdbx_seq_one_letter_code
_entity_poly.pdbx_strand_id
1 'polypeptide(L)'
;MVTATEPHADTNISRLDQHSRSDGYTSTQVAVGERLLHFICSATLRLQQYGRPSTSPRLVSTLEVLFWVYVACASPVIISQHQNIFEKQELSVSRAMPAWILPAYPFLVLGPSARVLDYSQTRSSGLSNFICSLIFERLGWSVAFIMYTVYFSRLARSRLPEESKRHGMFVAVRPAGYRSATLAALGMVAPRVIYPDFLSIHSDVRTGNLRKAFAIPVAMFILLLGFWSFALAVCACLCDARRMKFGLDWWVFVFPTAGFTTGAV
;
A
#
# COMPACT_ATOMS: atom_id res chain seq x y z
N MET A 1 59.04 7.12 39.62
CA MET A 1 58.51 6.32 38.50
C MET A 1 57.21 6.97 38.09
N VAL A 2 57.18 7.49 36.86
CA VAL A 2 56.15 8.37 36.29
C VAL A 2 54.86 7.59 36.02
N THR A 3 53.69 8.18 36.27
CA THR A 3 52.49 7.80 35.52
C THR A 3 51.58 9.01 35.35
N ALA A 4 51.24 9.25 34.08
CA ALA A 4 50.73 10.51 33.54
C ALA A 4 49.23 10.71 33.80
N THR A 5 48.84 11.97 33.98
CA THR A 5 47.47 12.46 33.91
C THR A 5 47.06 12.58 32.43
N GLU A 6 46.11 11.75 31.98
CA GLU A 6 45.43 11.93 30.69
C GLU A 6 44.31 12.99 30.79
N PRO A 7 44.10 13.84 29.78
CA PRO A 7 42.99 14.78 29.75
C PRO A 7 41.71 14.10 29.23
N HIS A 8 40.59 14.33 29.94
CA HIS A 8 39.25 13.93 29.49
C HIS A 8 38.92 14.62 28.16
N ALA A 9 38.95 13.86 27.06
CA ALA A 9 38.49 14.32 25.76
C ALA A 9 36.95 14.26 25.68
N ASP A 10 36.35 15.39 25.29
CA ASP A 10 34.92 15.62 25.09
C ASP A 10 34.26 14.57 24.17
N THR A 11 33.71 13.53 24.78
CA THR A 11 33.00 12.43 24.07
C THR A 11 31.51 12.75 23.84
N ASN A 12 31.00 13.82 24.45
CA ASN A 12 29.59 14.21 24.34
C ASN A 12 29.30 15.06 23.11
N ILE A 13 30.24 15.92 22.68
CA ILE A 13 30.03 16.80 21.52
C ILE A 13 30.04 15.97 20.22
N SER A 14 30.92 14.97 20.11
CA SER A 14 31.00 14.08 18.94
C SER A 14 29.77 13.17 18.79
N ARG A 15 29.19 12.67 19.89
CA ARG A 15 27.96 11.86 19.86
C ARG A 15 26.71 12.69 19.54
N LEU A 16 26.61 13.91 20.08
CA LEU A 16 25.50 14.82 19.80
C LEU A 16 25.52 15.31 18.34
N ASP A 17 26.70 15.64 17.81
CA ASP A 17 26.85 16.01 16.40
C ASP A 17 26.58 14.83 15.45
N GLN A 18 26.98 13.62 15.81
CA GLN A 18 26.75 12.44 14.98
C GLN A 18 25.27 12.04 14.94
N HIS A 19 24.55 12.18 16.07
CA HIS A 19 23.10 11.95 16.15
C HIS A 19 22.30 13.05 15.42
N SER A 20 22.67 14.32 15.59
CA SER A 20 22.03 15.47 14.92
C SER A 20 22.25 15.45 13.40
N ARG A 21 23.47 15.09 12.96
CA ARG A 21 23.82 15.02 11.54
C ARG A 21 23.24 13.78 10.85
N SER A 22 23.12 12.64 11.54
CA SER A 22 22.41 11.47 11.01
C SER A 22 20.93 11.74 10.89
N ASP A 23 20.30 12.30 11.93
CA ASP A 23 18.85 12.57 11.94
C ASP A 23 18.43 13.60 10.89
N GLY A 24 19.24 14.63 10.66
CA GLY A 24 19.03 15.59 9.58
C GLY A 24 19.07 14.92 8.20
N TYR A 25 20.09 14.09 7.93
CA TYR A 25 20.25 13.45 6.62
C TYR A 25 19.15 12.42 6.32
N THR A 26 18.79 11.58 7.30
CA THR A 26 17.73 10.58 7.13
C THR A 26 16.35 11.23 7.01
N SER A 27 16.07 12.28 7.82
CA SER A 27 14.80 13.01 7.76
C SER A 27 14.60 13.71 6.41
N THR A 28 15.67 14.32 5.87
CA THR A 28 15.59 15.00 4.58
C THR A 28 15.45 14.02 3.41
N GLN A 29 16.15 12.88 3.44
CA GLN A 29 16.02 11.80 2.44
C GLN A 29 14.63 11.16 2.46
N VAL A 30 14.06 10.90 3.65
CA VAL A 30 12.69 10.38 3.81
C VAL A 30 11.67 11.38 3.28
N ALA A 31 11.81 12.67 3.63
CA ALA A 31 10.91 13.72 3.15
C ALA A 31 10.99 13.96 1.63
N VAL A 32 12.18 13.88 1.04
CA VAL A 32 12.37 13.95 -0.42
C VAL A 32 11.78 12.70 -1.08
N GLY A 33 12.00 11.51 -0.53
CA GLY A 33 11.43 10.26 -1.01
C GLY A 33 9.90 10.24 -0.97
N GLU A 34 9.29 10.75 0.09
CA GLU A 34 7.83 10.89 0.20
C GLU A 34 7.25 11.86 -0.83
N ARG A 35 7.88 13.02 -1.02
CA ARG A 35 7.46 13.99 -2.03
C ARG A 35 7.62 13.45 -3.45
N LEU A 36 8.71 12.73 -3.71
CA LEU A 36 8.96 12.07 -4.99
C LEU A 36 7.92 10.97 -5.25
N LEU A 37 7.60 10.16 -4.24
CA LEU A 37 6.59 9.10 -4.33
C LEU A 37 5.20 9.66 -4.63
N HIS A 38 4.80 10.72 -3.92
CA HIS A 38 3.54 11.41 -4.16
C HIS A 38 3.49 12.01 -5.57
N PHE A 39 4.58 12.61 -6.03
CA PHE A 39 4.67 13.17 -7.38
C PHE A 39 4.57 12.07 -8.44
N ILE A 40 5.35 10.99 -8.33
CA ILE A 40 5.36 9.86 -9.27
C ILE A 40 3.99 9.15 -9.29
N CYS A 41 3.40 8.89 -8.12
CA CYS A 41 2.06 8.27 -7.99
C CYS A 41 0.98 9.16 -8.64
N SER A 42 1.04 10.47 -8.41
CA SER A 42 0.09 11.40 -9.03
C SER A 42 0.28 11.53 -10.54
N ALA A 43 1.51 11.34 -11.04
CA ALA A 43 1.83 11.36 -12.46
C ALA A 43 1.37 10.09 -13.16
N THR A 44 1.61 8.90 -12.58
CA THR A 44 1.13 7.61 -13.12
C THR A 44 -0.39 7.59 -13.21
N LEU A 45 -1.08 7.92 -12.12
CA LEU A 45 -2.55 7.88 -12.08
C LEU A 45 -3.20 8.84 -13.09
N ARG A 46 -2.65 10.06 -13.23
CA ARG A 46 -3.15 11.03 -14.21
C ARG A 46 -2.90 10.57 -15.64
N LEU A 47 -1.71 10.07 -15.95
CA LEU A 47 -1.39 9.58 -17.29
C LEU A 47 -2.24 8.35 -17.67
N GLN A 48 -2.59 7.50 -16.71
CA GLN A 48 -3.48 6.36 -16.93
C GLN A 48 -4.94 6.77 -17.19
N GLN A 49 -5.43 7.82 -16.53
CA GLN A 49 -6.81 8.31 -16.72
C GLN A 49 -6.98 9.13 -18.01
N TYR A 50 -6.01 9.98 -18.35
CA TYR A 50 -6.08 10.88 -19.51
C TYR A 50 -5.47 10.30 -20.80
N GLY A 51 -4.62 9.27 -20.71
CA GLY A 51 -3.98 8.64 -21.87
C GLY A 51 -4.87 7.69 -22.68
N ARG A 52 -6.11 7.46 -22.24
CA ARG A 52 -7.02 6.42 -22.77
C ARG A 52 -7.55 6.62 -24.21
N PRO A 53 -7.66 7.83 -24.80
CA PRO A 53 -8.23 7.94 -26.15
C PRO A 53 -7.20 7.93 -27.29
N SER A 54 -5.89 8.00 -27.02
CA SER A 54 -4.85 8.10 -28.07
C SER A 54 -3.68 7.15 -27.81
N THR A 55 -3.86 5.86 -28.13
CA THR A 55 -2.84 4.82 -27.99
C THR A 55 -1.74 4.98 -29.05
N SER A 56 -0.89 6.00 -28.90
CA SER A 56 0.36 6.06 -29.65
C SER A 56 1.35 5.04 -29.04
N PRO A 57 2.15 4.32 -29.84
CA PRO A 57 3.14 3.37 -29.34
C PRO A 57 4.10 3.97 -28.29
N ARG A 58 4.40 5.27 -28.42
CA ARG A 58 5.24 6.01 -27.48
C ARG A 58 4.63 6.11 -26.08
N LEU A 59 3.31 6.28 -25.98
CA LEU A 59 2.62 6.39 -24.69
C LEU A 59 2.69 5.07 -23.89
N VAL A 60 2.56 3.93 -24.56
CA VAL A 60 2.66 2.60 -23.92
C VAL A 60 4.05 2.39 -23.32
N SER A 61 5.10 2.71 -24.07
CA SER A 61 6.48 2.64 -23.58
C SER A 61 6.73 3.62 -22.42
N THR A 62 6.20 4.84 -22.47
CA THR A 62 6.32 5.80 -21.37
C THR A 62 5.64 5.29 -20.10
N LEU A 63 4.44 4.71 -20.22
CA LEU A 63 3.72 4.13 -19.07
C LEU A 63 4.50 2.96 -18.46
N GLU A 64 5.11 2.11 -19.27
CA GLU A 64 5.95 0.99 -18.81
C GLU A 64 7.15 1.48 -18.01
N VAL A 65 7.91 2.44 -18.54
CA VAL A 65 9.04 3.04 -17.82
C VAL A 65 8.58 3.66 -16.51
N LEU A 66 7.47 4.39 -16.53
CA LEU A 66 6.94 5.05 -15.33
C LEU A 66 6.46 4.05 -14.27
N PHE A 67 5.91 2.90 -14.68
CA PHE A 67 5.56 1.79 -13.79
C PHE A 67 6.79 1.24 -13.07
N TRP A 68 7.87 0.94 -13.81
CA TRP A 68 9.11 0.43 -13.21
C TRP A 68 9.82 1.46 -12.33
N VAL A 69 9.82 2.74 -12.73
CA VAL A 69 10.32 3.85 -11.90
C VAL A 69 9.53 3.94 -10.61
N TYR A 70 8.20 3.85 -10.67
CA TYR A 70 7.36 3.85 -9.48
C TYR A 70 7.69 2.68 -8.55
N VAL A 71 7.83 1.45 -9.07
CA VAL A 71 8.24 0.28 -8.27
C VAL A 71 9.62 0.53 -7.62
N ALA A 72 10.61 0.95 -8.41
CA ALA A 72 11.98 1.18 -7.95
C ALA A 72 12.09 2.29 -6.89
N CYS A 73 11.25 3.33 -6.96
CA CYS A 73 11.19 4.39 -5.96
C CYS A 73 10.34 3.99 -4.73
N ALA A 74 9.23 3.28 -4.94
CA ALA A 74 8.33 2.88 -3.85
C ALA A 74 8.98 1.90 -2.88
N SER A 75 9.69 0.88 -3.40
CA SER A 75 10.32 -0.14 -2.56
C SER A 75 11.26 0.42 -1.48
N PRO A 76 12.26 1.26 -1.80
CA PRO A 76 13.16 1.81 -0.78
C PRO A 76 12.46 2.78 0.17
N VAL A 77 11.48 3.58 -0.31
CA VAL A 77 10.73 4.50 0.55
C VAL A 77 9.94 3.73 1.61
N ILE A 78 9.26 2.65 1.23
CA ILE A 78 8.47 1.83 2.17
C ILE A 78 9.41 1.15 3.17
N ILE A 79 10.54 0.60 2.73
CA ILE A 79 11.52 -0.02 3.62
C ILE A 79 12.05 1.01 4.63
N SER A 80 12.42 2.20 4.16
CA SER A 80 12.93 3.28 5.01
C SER A 80 11.90 3.76 6.02
N GLN A 81 10.64 3.91 5.62
CA GLN A 81 9.56 4.28 6.55
C GLN A 81 9.36 3.22 7.64
N HIS A 82 9.35 1.93 7.29
CA HIS A 82 9.20 0.86 8.29
C HIS A 82 10.41 0.77 9.22
N GLN A 83 11.63 0.93 8.71
CA GLN A 83 12.84 1.01 9.54
C GLN A 83 12.76 2.18 10.52
N ASN A 84 12.38 3.37 10.05
CA ASN A 84 12.22 4.55 10.91
C ASN A 84 11.15 4.34 11.99
N ILE A 85 10.05 3.66 11.66
CA ILE A 85 9.01 3.30 12.65
C ILE A 85 9.57 2.33 13.69
N PHE A 86 10.33 1.31 13.28
CA PHE A 86 10.89 0.31 14.20
C PHE A 86 12.02 0.86 15.09
N GLU A 87 12.81 1.81 14.58
CA GLU A 87 13.92 2.39 15.34
C GLU A 87 13.48 3.54 16.24
N LYS A 88 12.55 4.39 15.79
CA LYS A 88 12.28 5.69 16.43
C LYS A 88 10.91 5.78 17.09
N GLN A 89 9.97 4.86 16.85
CA GLN A 89 8.61 4.96 17.39
C GLN A 89 8.23 3.81 18.33
N GLU A 90 7.92 4.17 19.57
CA GLU A 90 7.29 3.25 20.53
C GLU A 90 5.78 3.17 20.29
N LEU A 91 5.39 2.32 19.34
CA LEU A 91 3.99 2.10 19.00
C LEU A 91 3.33 1.13 20.00
N SER A 92 2.61 1.69 20.98
CA SER A 92 1.82 0.87 21.91
C SER A 92 0.61 0.22 21.22
N VAL A 93 0.51 -1.11 21.32
CA VAL A 93 -0.59 -1.92 20.75
C VAL A 93 -1.97 -1.43 21.24
N SER A 94 -2.07 -0.87 22.45
CA SER A 94 -3.32 -0.33 23.00
C SER A 94 -3.89 0.84 22.19
N ARG A 95 -3.02 1.55 21.45
CA ARG A 95 -3.37 2.68 20.57
C ARG A 95 -3.32 2.32 19.09
N ALA A 96 -3.22 1.03 18.75
CA ALA A 96 -3.19 0.58 17.37
C ALA A 96 -4.43 1.06 16.60
N MET A 97 -4.20 1.77 15.50
CA MET A 97 -5.24 2.22 14.59
C MET A 97 -5.00 1.65 13.18
N PRO A 98 -6.06 1.44 12.38
CA PRO A 98 -5.90 0.94 11.01
C PRO A 98 -5.03 1.87 10.15
N ALA A 99 -4.92 3.15 10.51
CA ALA A 99 -4.05 4.12 9.86
C ALA A 99 -2.56 3.74 9.86
N TRP A 100 -2.11 2.83 10.72
CA TRP A 100 -0.71 2.39 10.73
C TRP A 100 -0.31 1.63 9.45
N ILE A 101 -1.26 1.21 8.62
CA ILE A 101 -0.97 0.63 7.30
C ILE A 101 -0.58 1.68 6.25
N LEU A 102 -0.72 2.99 6.53
CA LEU A 102 -0.43 4.08 5.59
C LEU A 102 0.91 3.94 4.81
N PRO A 103 2.04 3.60 5.47
CA PRO A 103 3.31 3.38 4.79
C PRO A 103 3.31 2.26 3.75
N ALA A 104 2.46 1.23 3.89
CA ALA A 104 2.44 0.07 2.99
C ALA A 104 1.48 0.24 1.79
N TYR A 105 0.66 1.29 1.75
CA TYR A 105 -0.30 1.52 0.65
C TYR A 105 0.30 1.59 -0.75
N PRO A 106 1.50 2.17 -0.98
CA PRO A 106 2.03 2.29 -2.33
C PRO A 106 2.14 0.93 -3.04
N PHE A 107 2.39 -0.16 -2.30
CA PHE A 107 2.38 -1.53 -2.83
C PHE A 107 0.97 -2.05 -3.18
N LEU A 108 -0.07 -1.64 -2.45
CA LEU A 108 -1.46 -2.03 -2.75
C LEU A 108 -2.00 -1.41 -4.04
N VAL A 109 -1.41 -0.29 -4.48
CA VAL A 109 -1.82 0.44 -5.70
C VAL A 109 -1.16 -0.10 -6.98
N LEU A 110 -0.13 -0.95 -6.86
CA LEU A 110 0.56 -1.55 -8.02
C LEU A 110 -0.34 -2.48 -8.83
N GLY A 111 -1.27 -3.16 -8.16
CA GLY A 111 -2.18 -4.11 -8.78
C GLY A 111 -3.10 -3.50 -9.84
N PRO A 112 -3.93 -2.50 -9.50
CA PRO A 112 -4.83 -1.86 -10.46
C PRO A 112 -4.05 -1.13 -11.56
N SER A 113 -2.86 -0.61 -11.24
CA SER A 113 -1.99 0.07 -12.19
C SER A 113 -1.51 -0.86 -13.31
N ALA A 114 -1.13 -2.11 -13.00
CA ALA A 114 -0.67 -3.06 -14.02
C ALA A 114 -1.75 -3.46 -15.03
N ARG A 115 -3.02 -3.59 -14.58
CA ARG A 115 -4.14 -3.90 -15.49
C ARG A 115 -4.20 -2.94 -16.66
N VAL A 116 -4.02 -1.64 -16.40
CA VAL A 116 -4.09 -0.61 -17.44
C VAL A 116 -2.98 -0.81 -18.49
N LEU A 117 -1.78 -1.18 -18.06
CA LEU A 117 -0.64 -1.40 -18.96
C LEU A 117 -0.80 -2.70 -19.77
N ASP A 118 -1.19 -3.79 -19.12
CA ASP A 118 -1.22 -5.12 -19.72
C ASP A 118 -2.20 -5.24 -20.91
N TYR A 119 -3.23 -4.38 -20.99
CA TYR A 119 -4.12 -4.34 -22.15
C TYR A 119 -3.48 -3.73 -23.41
N SER A 120 -2.44 -2.91 -23.24
CA SER A 120 -1.79 -2.16 -24.33
C SER A 120 -0.44 -2.74 -24.76
N GLN A 121 0.14 -3.63 -23.95
CA GLN A 121 1.48 -4.16 -24.15
C GLN A 121 1.53 -5.50 -24.90
N THR A 122 2.74 -5.84 -25.35
CA THR A 122 3.09 -7.18 -25.83
C THR A 122 3.03 -8.20 -24.69
N ARG A 123 2.81 -9.47 -25.03
CA ARG A 123 2.64 -10.55 -24.03
C ARG A 123 3.86 -10.71 -23.11
N SER A 124 5.08 -10.50 -23.63
CA SER A 124 6.32 -10.63 -22.84
C SER A 124 6.45 -9.52 -21.79
N SER A 125 6.32 -8.24 -22.17
CA SER A 125 6.34 -7.10 -21.23
C SER A 125 5.18 -7.19 -20.23
N GLY A 126 3.98 -7.55 -20.69
CA GLY A 126 2.82 -7.72 -19.82
C GLY A 126 3.03 -8.82 -18.76
N LEU A 127 3.74 -9.90 -19.09
CA LEU A 127 4.01 -10.97 -18.10
C LEU A 127 4.91 -10.48 -16.97
N SER A 128 5.93 -9.70 -17.30
CA SER A 128 6.83 -9.11 -16.30
C SER A 128 6.09 -8.18 -15.35
N ASN A 129 5.28 -7.27 -15.90
CA ASN A 129 4.49 -6.31 -15.13
C ASN A 129 3.44 -7.02 -14.26
N PHE A 130 2.78 -8.04 -14.82
CA PHE A 130 1.84 -8.88 -14.12
C PHE A 130 2.44 -9.62 -12.92
N ILE A 131 3.62 -10.23 -13.09
CA ILE A 131 4.33 -10.93 -12.00
C ILE A 131 4.81 -9.93 -10.95
N CYS A 132 5.41 -8.81 -11.37
CA CYS A 132 5.87 -7.75 -10.48
C CYS A 132 4.73 -7.21 -9.60
N SER A 133 3.61 -6.80 -10.22
CA SER A 133 2.44 -6.31 -9.49
C SER A 133 1.85 -7.37 -8.58
N LEU A 134 1.84 -8.65 -8.99
CA LEU A 134 1.39 -9.72 -8.12
C LEU A 134 2.25 -9.81 -6.85
N ILE A 135 3.58 -9.80 -6.96
CA ILE A 135 4.48 -9.97 -5.82
C ILE A 135 4.34 -8.80 -4.83
N PHE A 136 4.45 -7.57 -5.30
CA PHE A 136 4.39 -6.41 -4.42
C PHE A 136 3.00 -6.18 -3.83
N GLU A 137 1.93 -6.41 -4.58
CA GLU A 137 0.58 -6.29 -4.04
C GLU A 137 0.28 -7.39 -3.01
N ARG A 138 0.81 -8.61 -3.18
CA ARG A 138 0.74 -9.67 -2.17
C ARG A 138 1.50 -9.29 -0.91
N LEU A 139 2.69 -8.69 -1.05
CA LEU A 139 3.45 -8.18 0.08
C LEU A 139 2.69 -7.10 0.86
N GLY A 140 2.12 -6.11 0.15
CA GLY A 140 1.29 -5.06 0.76
C GLY A 140 0.06 -5.64 1.47
N TRP A 141 -0.59 -6.65 0.90
CA TRP A 141 -1.70 -7.34 1.53
C TRP A 141 -1.30 -8.12 2.79
N SER A 142 -0.13 -8.79 2.79
CA SER A 142 0.36 -9.49 3.98
C SER A 142 0.58 -8.52 5.15
N VAL A 143 1.17 -7.35 4.89
CA VAL A 143 1.32 -6.29 5.91
C VAL A 143 -0.05 -5.79 6.37
N ALA A 144 -1.01 -5.63 5.45
CA ALA A 144 -2.39 -5.26 5.79
C ALA A 144 -3.04 -6.26 6.74
N PHE A 145 -2.86 -7.55 6.48
CA PHE A 145 -3.46 -8.63 7.25
C PHE A 145 -2.90 -8.73 8.66
N ILE A 146 -1.58 -8.53 8.82
CA ILE A 146 -0.94 -8.42 10.14
C ILE A 146 -1.53 -7.22 10.90
N MET A 147 -1.68 -6.07 10.24
CA MET A 147 -2.24 -4.88 10.87
C MET A 147 -3.71 -5.06 11.27
N TYR A 148 -4.52 -5.74 10.45
CA TYR A 148 -5.88 -6.12 10.84
C TYR A 148 -5.90 -6.97 12.10
N THR A 149 -5.01 -7.96 12.19
CA THR A 149 -4.92 -8.84 13.36
C THR A 149 -4.63 -8.05 14.63
N VAL A 150 -3.67 -7.12 14.59
CA VAL A 150 -3.34 -6.23 15.72
C VAL A 150 -4.51 -5.32 16.07
N TYR A 151 -5.17 -4.73 15.07
CA TYR A 151 -6.30 -3.83 15.25
C TYR A 151 -7.52 -4.54 15.88
N PHE A 152 -7.90 -5.72 15.37
CA PHE A 152 -9.00 -6.50 15.94
C PHE A 152 -8.67 -7.00 17.34
N SER A 153 -7.42 -7.41 17.58
CA SER A 153 -6.94 -7.78 18.91
C SER A 153 -7.07 -6.62 19.92
N ARG A 154 -6.79 -5.39 19.48
CA ARG A 154 -6.96 -4.18 20.28
C ARG A 154 -8.43 -3.85 20.54
N LEU A 155 -9.29 -3.97 19.53
CA LEU A 155 -10.75 -3.81 19.68
C LEU A 155 -11.38 -4.84 20.62
N ALA A 156 -10.87 -6.06 20.66
CA ALA A 156 -11.37 -7.11 21.55
C ALA A 156 -11.04 -6.85 23.03
N ARG A 157 -9.93 -6.14 23.32
CA ARG A 157 -9.43 -5.91 24.69
C ARG A 157 -9.69 -4.49 25.22
N SER A 158 -10.04 -3.56 24.35
CA SER A 158 -10.16 -2.14 24.70
C SER A 158 -11.45 -1.55 24.12
N ARG A 159 -11.94 -0.48 24.74
CA ARG A 159 -13.10 0.25 24.21
C ARG A 159 -12.79 0.81 22.82
N LEU A 160 -13.85 1.14 22.09
CA LEU A 160 -13.77 1.85 20.82
C LEU A 160 -12.86 3.09 20.95
N PRO A 161 -12.18 3.49 19.85
CA PRO A 161 -11.40 4.72 19.85
C PRO A 161 -12.22 5.92 20.35
N GLU A 162 -11.51 6.92 20.86
CA GLU A 162 -12.07 8.22 21.23
C GLU A 162 -12.99 8.75 20.11
N GLU A 163 -14.12 9.33 20.50
CA GLU A 163 -15.21 9.75 19.60
C GLU A 163 -14.70 10.62 18.43
N SER A 164 -13.75 11.51 18.71
CA SER A 164 -13.10 12.39 17.74
C SER A 164 -12.27 11.66 16.67
N LYS A 165 -11.82 10.43 16.93
CA LYS A 165 -10.93 9.64 16.06
C LYS A 165 -11.61 8.42 15.43
N ARG A 166 -12.90 8.22 15.68
CA ARG A 166 -13.65 7.04 15.17
C ARG A 166 -13.77 7.00 13.66
N HIS A 167 -13.76 8.15 12.98
CA HIS A 167 -13.65 8.20 11.51
C HIS A 167 -12.41 7.44 11.01
N GLY A 168 -11.36 7.31 11.84
CA GLY A 168 -10.12 6.60 11.51
C GLY A 168 -10.30 5.10 11.29
N MET A 169 -11.41 4.53 11.79
CA MET A 169 -11.76 3.14 11.58
C MET A 169 -12.06 2.83 10.11
N PHE A 170 -12.51 3.82 9.32
CA PHE A 170 -12.76 3.65 7.88
C PHE A 170 -11.49 3.33 7.09
N VAL A 171 -10.30 3.68 7.60
CA VAL A 171 -9.03 3.32 6.94
C VAL A 171 -8.87 1.81 6.78
N ALA A 172 -9.50 1.01 7.64
CA ALA A 172 -9.51 -0.45 7.54
C ALA A 172 -10.26 -0.99 6.31
N VAL A 173 -11.10 -0.19 5.64
CA VAL A 173 -11.90 -0.70 4.50
C VAL A 173 -11.06 -0.74 3.22
N ARG A 174 -10.14 0.21 3.08
CA ARG A 174 -9.41 0.50 1.84
C ARG A 174 -8.50 -0.66 1.37
N PRO A 175 -7.72 -1.34 2.24
CA PRO A 175 -6.82 -2.40 1.78
C PRO A 175 -7.58 -3.59 1.18
N ALA A 176 -8.76 -3.91 1.72
CA ALA A 176 -9.63 -4.95 1.16
C ALA A 176 -10.20 -4.56 -0.22
N GLY A 177 -10.56 -3.28 -0.40
CA GLY A 177 -10.94 -2.71 -1.70
C GLY A 177 -9.85 -2.83 -2.75
N TYR A 178 -8.63 -2.38 -2.45
CA TYR A 178 -7.51 -2.50 -3.38
C TYR A 178 -7.13 -3.95 -3.69
N ARG A 179 -7.21 -4.83 -2.68
CA ARG A 179 -6.95 -6.27 -2.85
C ARG A 179 -7.94 -6.93 -3.79
N SER A 180 -9.23 -6.72 -3.57
CA SER A 180 -10.30 -7.28 -4.40
C SER A 180 -10.21 -6.75 -5.83
N ALA A 181 -10.06 -5.43 -6.00
CA ALA A 181 -9.86 -4.78 -7.29
C ALA A 181 -8.67 -5.38 -8.06
N THR A 182 -7.52 -5.51 -7.40
CA THR A 182 -6.31 -6.09 -7.99
C THR A 182 -6.53 -7.53 -8.42
N LEU A 183 -7.13 -8.33 -7.56
CA LEU A 183 -7.29 -9.75 -7.83
C LEU A 183 -8.25 -9.98 -9.00
N ALA A 184 -9.35 -9.25 -9.07
CA ALA A 184 -10.25 -9.27 -10.20
C ALA A 184 -9.55 -8.76 -11.48
N ALA A 185 -8.84 -7.63 -11.38
CA ALA A 185 -8.10 -7.01 -12.48
C ALA A 185 -7.06 -7.96 -13.11
N LEU A 186 -6.16 -8.50 -12.30
CA LEU A 186 -5.13 -9.44 -12.74
C LEU A 186 -5.76 -10.78 -13.17
N GLY A 187 -6.82 -11.24 -12.50
CA GLY A 187 -7.57 -12.43 -12.89
C GLY A 187 -8.13 -12.33 -14.31
N MET A 188 -8.66 -11.16 -14.68
CA MET A 188 -9.20 -10.91 -16.02
C MET A 188 -8.11 -10.82 -17.11
N VAL A 189 -6.92 -10.35 -16.76
CA VAL A 189 -5.78 -10.20 -17.68
C VAL A 189 -4.99 -11.51 -17.84
N ALA A 190 -5.03 -12.39 -16.84
CA ALA A 190 -4.27 -13.64 -16.81
C ALA A 190 -4.37 -14.51 -18.09
N PRO A 191 -5.56 -14.74 -18.71
CA PRO A 191 -5.67 -15.51 -19.95
C PRO A 191 -4.92 -14.94 -21.15
N ARG A 192 -4.67 -13.62 -21.17
CA ARG A 192 -3.98 -12.93 -22.27
C ARG A 192 -2.47 -12.99 -22.10
N VAL A 193 -2.01 -12.84 -20.87
CA VAL A 193 -0.60 -12.62 -20.53
C VAL A 193 0.13 -13.94 -20.24
N ILE A 194 -0.54 -14.91 -19.62
CA ILE A 194 0.05 -16.21 -19.28
C ILE A 194 0.11 -17.10 -20.52
N TYR A 195 1.28 -17.67 -20.80
CA TYR A 195 1.48 -18.62 -21.90
C TYR A 195 0.73 -19.95 -21.64
N PRO A 196 0.26 -20.65 -22.69
CA PRO A 196 -0.41 -21.95 -22.53
C PRO A 196 0.44 -22.95 -21.75
N ASP A 197 1.74 -23.03 -22.05
CA ASP A 197 2.71 -23.94 -21.41
C ASP A 197 3.41 -23.34 -20.18
N PHE A 198 2.83 -22.28 -19.59
CA PHE A 198 3.43 -21.65 -18.41
C PHE A 198 3.49 -22.65 -17.25
N LEU A 199 4.67 -22.78 -16.63
CA LEU A 199 5.00 -23.78 -15.59
C LEU A 199 5.05 -25.24 -16.08
N SER A 200 5.26 -25.48 -17.38
CA SER A 200 5.31 -26.84 -17.96
C SER A 200 4.03 -27.66 -17.76
N ILE A 201 2.90 -26.99 -17.55
CA ILE A 201 1.59 -27.62 -17.40
C ILE A 201 0.98 -27.77 -18.79
N HIS A 202 1.20 -28.92 -19.42
CA HIS A 202 0.59 -29.28 -20.71
C HIS A 202 -0.84 -29.81 -20.52
N SER A 203 -1.69 -29.05 -19.83
CA SER A 203 -3.10 -29.40 -19.68
C SER A 203 -3.93 -28.75 -20.79
N ASP A 204 -4.94 -29.48 -21.27
CA ASP A 204 -5.97 -28.99 -22.22
C ASP A 204 -6.68 -27.70 -21.70
N VAL A 205 -6.62 -27.48 -20.39
CA VAL A 205 -7.10 -26.27 -19.72
C VAL A 205 -6.03 -25.18 -19.78
N ARG A 206 -6.31 -24.09 -20.51
CA ARG A 206 -5.45 -22.89 -20.54
C ARG A 206 -5.27 -22.31 -19.13
N THR A 207 -4.07 -22.38 -18.58
CA THR A 207 -3.68 -21.97 -17.19
C THR A 207 -4.20 -20.59 -16.79
N GLY A 208 -4.27 -19.63 -17.72
CA GLY A 208 -4.83 -18.31 -17.45
C GLY A 208 -6.34 -18.30 -17.14
N ASN A 209 -7.13 -19.20 -17.73
CA ASN A 209 -8.56 -19.33 -17.42
C ASN A 209 -8.79 -19.90 -16.02
N LEU A 210 -7.94 -20.85 -15.60
CA LEU A 210 -7.98 -21.40 -14.25
C LEU A 210 -7.71 -20.30 -13.22
N ARG A 211 -6.68 -19.47 -13.46
CA ARG A 211 -6.37 -18.35 -12.59
C ARG A 211 -7.51 -17.33 -12.51
N LYS A 212 -8.17 -17.03 -13.64
CA LYS A 212 -9.37 -16.19 -13.65
C LYS A 212 -10.49 -16.79 -12.79
N ALA A 213 -10.75 -18.09 -12.94
CA ALA A 213 -11.79 -18.80 -12.20
C ALA A 213 -11.57 -18.77 -10.67
N PHE A 214 -10.32 -18.84 -10.20
CA PHE A 214 -10.01 -18.68 -8.78
C PHE A 214 -9.95 -17.22 -8.30
N ALA A 215 -9.48 -16.31 -9.16
CA ALA A 215 -9.29 -14.92 -8.77
C ALA A 215 -10.60 -14.20 -8.44
N ILE A 216 -11.68 -14.44 -9.20
CA ILE A 216 -12.96 -13.75 -9.01
C ILE A 216 -13.64 -14.11 -7.68
N PRO A 217 -13.83 -15.40 -7.31
CA PRO A 217 -14.44 -15.76 -6.03
C PRO A 217 -13.61 -15.28 -4.83
N VAL A 218 -12.28 -15.38 -4.91
CA VAL A 218 -11.40 -14.89 -3.85
C VAL A 218 -11.47 -13.37 -3.75
N ALA A 219 -11.58 -12.65 -4.86
CA ALA A 219 -11.75 -11.19 -4.85
C ALA A 219 -13.07 -10.81 -4.16
N MET A 220 -14.15 -11.53 -4.45
CA MET A 220 -15.46 -11.32 -3.84
C MET A 220 -15.45 -11.60 -2.33
N PHE A 221 -14.74 -12.64 -1.89
CA PHE A 221 -14.55 -12.93 -0.46
C PHE A 221 -13.77 -11.80 0.25
N ILE A 222 -12.70 -11.29 -0.35
CA ILE A 222 -11.97 -10.16 0.23
C ILE A 222 -12.82 -8.88 0.24
N LEU A 223 -13.64 -8.66 -0.79
CA LEU A 223 -14.57 -7.54 -0.82
C LEU A 223 -15.59 -7.64 0.32
N LEU A 224 -16.08 -8.84 0.64
CA LEU A 224 -16.95 -9.09 1.79
C LEU A 224 -16.26 -8.74 3.12
N LEU A 225 -14.96 -9.06 3.28
CA LEU A 225 -14.18 -8.66 4.45
C LEU A 225 -14.06 -7.13 4.56
N GLY A 226 -13.93 -6.43 3.43
CA GLY A 226 -13.98 -4.97 3.37
C GLY A 226 -15.35 -4.42 3.77
N PHE A 227 -16.43 -5.01 3.25
CA PHE A 227 -17.80 -4.64 3.60
C PHE A 227 -18.08 -4.83 5.10
N TRP A 228 -17.62 -5.93 5.68
CA TRP A 228 -17.74 -6.18 7.11
C TRP A 228 -17.00 -5.12 7.94
N SER A 229 -15.78 -4.76 7.55
CA SER A 229 -15.00 -3.69 8.21
C SER A 229 -15.67 -2.32 8.06
N PHE A 230 -16.31 -2.06 6.90
CA PHE A 230 -17.09 -0.85 6.65
C PHE A 230 -18.32 -0.79 7.56
N ALA A 231 -19.08 -1.88 7.68
CA ALA A 231 -20.23 -1.95 8.57
C ALA A 231 -19.85 -1.69 10.04
N LEU A 232 -18.74 -2.27 10.52
CA LEU A 232 -18.23 -1.99 11.86
C LEU A 232 -17.86 -0.51 12.06
N ALA A 233 -17.22 0.12 11.07
CA ALA A 233 -16.85 1.54 11.13
C ALA A 233 -18.09 2.45 11.13
N VAL A 234 -19.12 2.12 10.33
CA VAL A 234 -20.41 2.82 10.31
C VAL A 234 -21.09 2.72 11.67
N CYS A 235 -21.24 1.52 12.22
CA CYS A 235 -21.85 1.33 13.55
C CYS A 235 -21.09 2.11 14.63
N ALA A 236 -19.75 2.05 14.65
CA ALA A 236 -18.94 2.77 15.62
C ALA A 236 -19.09 4.30 15.51
N CYS A 237 -19.26 4.83 14.29
CA CYS A 237 -19.48 6.25 14.08
C CYS A 237 -20.91 6.68 14.42
N LEU A 238 -21.92 5.89 14.08
CA LEU A 238 -23.32 6.18 14.40
C LEU A 238 -23.57 6.25 15.91
N CYS A 239 -22.91 5.41 16.71
CA CYS A 239 -23.06 5.42 18.18
C CYS A 239 -22.72 6.77 18.82
N ASP A 240 -21.80 7.56 18.26
CA ASP A 240 -21.38 8.87 18.83
C ASP A 240 -21.35 9.99 17.79
N ALA A 241 -22.19 9.90 16.75
CA ALA A 241 -22.23 10.86 15.65
C ALA A 241 -22.49 12.31 16.12
N ARG A 242 -23.24 12.49 17.22
CA ARG A 242 -23.59 13.80 17.78
C ARG A 242 -22.43 14.52 18.50
N ARG A 243 -21.37 13.79 18.84
CA ARG A 243 -20.22 14.34 19.60
C ARG A 243 -18.99 14.59 18.71
N MET A 244 -19.06 14.20 17.44
CA MET A 244 -17.99 14.41 16.47
C MET A 244 -17.96 15.87 16.01
N LYS A 245 -16.80 16.51 16.10
CA LYS A 245 -16.57 17.84 15.53
C LYS A 245 -16.19 17.71 14.05
N PHE A 246 -16.68 18.62 13.23
CA PHE A 246 -16.27 18.70 11.83
C PHE A 246 -14.84 19.23 11.75
N GLY A 247 -14.03 18.60 10.90
CA GLY A 247 -12.62 18.93 10.74
C GLY A 247 -12.04 18.23 9.51
N LEU A 248 -10.79 18.56 9.17
CA LEU A 248 -10.11 18.00 7.99
C LEU A 248 -10.04 16.45 8.02
N ASP A 249 -10.02 15.87 9.21
CA ASP A 249 -9.96 14.41 9.41
C ASP A 249 -11.22 13.67 8.89
N TRP A 250 -12.31 14.38 8.59
CA TRP A 250 -13.50 13.80 7.93
C TRP A 250 -13.22 13.28 6.52
N TRP A 251 -12.15 13.72 5.87
CA TRP A 251 -11.70 13.13 4.61
C TRP A 251 -11.40 11.62 4.72
N VAL A 252 -11.19 11.12 5.94
CA VAL A 252 -11.05 9.69 6.23
C VAL A 252 -12.35 8.90 6.03
N PHE A 253 -13.51 9.55 5.88
CA PHE A 253 -14.71 8.87 5.38
C PHE A 253 -14.65 8.63 3.88
N VAL A 254 -14.12 9.58 3.10
CA VAL A 254 -14.19 9.59 1.63
C VAL A 254 -13.07 8.76 1.01
N PHE A 255 -11.82 8.96 1.42
CA PHE A 255 -10.69 8.28 0.75
C PHE A 255 -10.71 6.75 0.89
N PRO A 256 -11.02 6.17 2.06
CA PRO A 256 -11.09 4.72 2.21
C PRO A 256 -12.28 4.10 1.49
N THR A 257 -13.42 4.80 1.46
CA THR A 257 -14.64 4.31 0.78
C THR A 257 -14.49 4.38 -0.73
N ALA A 258 -13.81 5.40 -1.27
CA ALA A 258 -13.44 5.44 -2.68
C ALA A 258 -12.57 4.24 -3.08
N GLY A 259 -11.56 3.89 -2.27
CA GLY A 259 -10.74 2.69 -2.51
C GLY A 259 -11.53 1.39 -2.43
N PHE A 260 -12.55 1.32 -1.57
CA PHE A 260 -13.47 0.19 -1.48
C PHE A 260 -14.35 0.07 -2.74
N THR A 261 -14.90 1.18 -3.21
CA THR A 261 -15.74 1.18 -4.42
C THR A 261 -14.99 0.73 -5.67
N THR A 262 -13.68 0.98 -5.76
CA THR A 262 -12.84 0.47 -6.85
C THR A 262 -12.82 -1.05 -6.95
N GLY A 263 -12.99 -1.77 -5.82
CA GLY A 263 -13.08 -3.23 -5.82
C GLY A 263 -14.48 -3.77 -6.07
N ALA A 264 -15.51 -2.93 -5.93
CA ALA A 264 -16.90 -3.29 -6.15
C ALA A 264 -17.34 -3.17 -7.63
N VAL A 265 -16.60 -2.41 -8.44
CA VAL A 265 -16.85 -2.18 -9.87
C VAL A 265 -15.95 -3.05 -10.76
#